data_AF-A0A2N2SDN9-F1
#
_entry.id   AF-A0A2N2SDN9-F1
#
_cell.length_a   1.000
_cell.length_b   1.000
_cell.length_c   1.000
_cell.angle_alpha   90.00
_cell.angle_beta   90.00
_cell.angle_gamma   90.00
#
_symmetry.space_group_name_H-M   'P 1'
#
loop_
_entity.id
_entity.type
_entity.pdbx_description
1 polymer ?
#
loop_
_entity_poly.entity_id
_entity_poly.type
_entity_poly.pdbx_seq_one_letter_code
_entity_poly.pdbx_strand_id
1 'polypeptide(L)'
;MDIKKVFLYAEFQVSMHFSEIDWAPVNVQMKSFSGLKSKTWLSGINTNTVGGFYEFDSIANAQAYIDGLLVPFAAQINGNLSVKLFDGDITRDASIGMRSPYYVD
;
A
#
# COMPACT_ATOMS: atom_id res chain seq x y z
N MET A 1 -10.43 16.55 -11.62
CA MET A 1 -9.16 16.11 -12.22
C MET A 1 -9.14 14.60 -12.10
N ASP A 2 -8.74 13.91 -13.17
CA ASP A 2 -8.52 12.47 -13.12
C ASP A 2 -7.09 12.23 -12.60
N ILE A 3 -6.98 11.58 -11.44
CA ILE A 3 -5.69 11.34 -10.77
C ILE A 3 -5.07 10.08 -11.38
N LYS A 4 -3.91 10.23 -12.02
CA LYS A 4 -3.23 9.17 -12.78
C LYS A 4 -2.31 8.32 -11.91
N LYS A 5 -1.79 8.87 -10.82
CA LYS A 5 -0.99 8.13 -9.83
C LYS A 5 -1.57 8.36 -8.44
N VAL A 6 -1.90 7.27 -7.76
CA VAL A 6 -2.45 7.28 -6.40
C VAL A 6 -1.50 6.52 -5.49
N PHE A 7 -1.05 7.16 -4.42
CA PHE A 7 -0.34 6.45 -3.37
C PHE A 7 -1.29 6.03 -2.27
N LEU A 8 -1.15 4.79 -1.82
CA LEU A 8 -1.84 4.25 -0.65
C LEU A 8 -0.80 3.94 0.42
N TYR A 9 -0.99 4.50 1.61
CA TYR A 9 -0.35 4.02 2.83
C TYR A 9 -1.34 3.14 3.60
N ALA A 10 -0.90 1.98 4.05
CA ALA A 10 -1.69 1.11 4.93
C ALA A 10 -0.85 0.62 6.09
N GLU A 11 -1.43 0.61 7.29
CA GLU A 11 -0.82 0.05 8.50
C GLU A 11 -1.86 -0.72 9.31
N PHE A 12 -1.54 -1.98 9.61
CA PHE A 12 -2.29 -2.82 10.53
C PHE A 12 -1.85 -2.51 11.96
N GLN A 13 -2.80 -2.09 12.79
CA GLN A 13 -2.58 -1.68 14.18
C GLN A 13 -2.54 -2.91 15.09
N VAL A 14 -1.58 -3.80 14.84
CA VAL A 14 -1.27 -5.00 15.62
C VAL A 14 0.23 -5.06 15.86
N SER A 15 0.66 -5.70 16.95
CA SER A 15 2.08 -6.03 17.16
C SER A 15 2.32 -7.46 16.67
N MET A 16 2.75 -7.59 15.41
CA MET A 16 3.05 -8.87 14.77
C MET A 16 4.38 -8.75 14.03
N HIS A 17 5.36 -9.58 14.37
CA HIS A 17 6.67 -9.44 13.77
C HIS A 17 6.60 -9.78 12.27
N PHE A 18 7.28 -8.99 11.43
CA PHE A 18 7.18 -9.12 9.97
C PHE A 18 7.50 -10.53 9.44
N SER A 19 8.36 -11.28 10.15
CA SER A 19 8.72 -12.66 9.79
C SER A 19 7.68 -13.72 10.16
N GLU A 20 6.65 -13.37 10.93
CA GLU A 20 5.60 -14.30 11.38
C GLU A 20 4.51 -14.50 10.32
N ILE A 21 4.49 -13.64 9.29
CA ILE A 21 3.50 -13.67 8.22
C ILE A 21 4.07 -14.40 7.01
N ASP A 22 3.32 -15.37 6.50
CA ASP A 22 3.61 -15.99 5.20
C ASP A 22 3.20 -15.03 4.06
N TRP A 23 4.18 -14.26 3.59
CA TRP A 23 3.96 -13.26 2.54
C TRP A 23 3.81 -13.84 1.14
N ALA A 24 4.23 -15.08 0.89
CA ALA A 24 4.18 -15.67 -0.44
C ALA A 24 2.75 -15.72 -1.02
N PRO A 25 1.73 -16.27 -0.31
CA PRO A 25 0.36 -16.26 -0.79
C PRO A 25 -0.21 -14.85 -0.91
N VAL A 26 0.15 -13.95 0.02
CA VAL A 26 -0.29 -12.54 -0.02
C VAL A 26 0.24 -11.86 -1.28
N ASN A 27 1.52 -12.05 -1.62
CA ASN A 27 2.15 -11.50 -2.83
C ASN A 27 1.46 -11.99 -4.11
N VAL A 28 1.01 -13.24 -4.16
CA VAL A 28 0.25 -13.77 -5.30
C VAL A 28 -1.13 -13.12 -5.37
N GLN A 29 -1.85 -13.09 -4.25
CA GLN A 29 -3.19 -12.51 -4.18
C GLN A 29 -3.19 -11.03 -4.58
N MET A 30 -2.21 -10.25 -4.12
CA MET A 30 -2.08 -8.85 -4.47
C MET A 30 -2.02 -8.59 -5.97
N LYS A 31 -1.34 -9.45 -6.73
CA LYS A 31 -1.20 -9.31 -8.19
C LYS A 31 -2.51 -9.53 -8.95
N SER A 32 -3.54 -10.09 -8.30
CA SER A 32 -4.86 -10.23 -8.90
C SER A 32 -5.64 -8.91 -8.96
N PHE A 33 -5.25 -7.90 -8.18
CA PHE A 33 -5.91 -6.60 -8.18
C PHE A 33 -5.39 -5.72 -9.31
N SER A 34 -6.33 -5.14 -10.05
CA SER A 34 -6.00 -4.21 -11.14
C SER A 34 -5.38 -2.93 -10.61
N GLY A 35 -4.54 -2.31 -11.43
CA GLY A 35 -3.98 -0.99 -11.18
C GLY A 35 -2.80 -0.91 -10.21
N LEU A 36 -2.50 -1.97 -9.45
CA LEU A 36 -1.32 -2.02 -8.58
C LEU A 36 -0.03 -1.94 -9.42
N LYS A 37 0.77 -0.88 -9.25
CA LYS A 37 2.04 -0.66 -9.96
C LYS A 37 3.24 -1.10 -9.14
N SER A 38 3.24 -0.79 -7.85
CA SER A 38 4.34 -1.14 -6.95
C SER A 38 3.87 -1.31 -5.52
N LYS A 39 4.66 -2.05 -4.74
CA LYS A 39 4.45 -2.23 -3.30
C LYS A 39 5.79 -2.22 -2.57
N THR A 40 5.85 -1.44 -1.51
CA THR A 40 6.91 -1.49 -0.50
C THR A 40 6.31 -2.03 0.79
N TRP A 41 6.88 -3.12 1.31
CA TRP A 41 6.51 -3.66 2.61
C TRP A 41 7.08 -2.80 3.73
N LEU A 42 6.29 -2.57 4.78
CA LEU A 42 6.69 -1.77 5.95
C LEU A 42 6.66 -2.64 7.21
N SER A 43 7.67 -2.45 8.07
CA SER A 43 7.79 -3.05 9.39
C SER A 43 8.08 -1.94 10.39
N GLY A 44 7.24 -1.83 11.42
CA GLY A 44 7.32 -0.80 12.45
C GLY A 44 8.44 -1.09 13.46
N ILE A 45 9.36 -0.14 13.63
CA ILE A 45 10.41 -0.23 14.64
C ILE A 45 9.78 0.00 16.02
N ASN A 46 10.05 -0.89 16.97
CA ASN A 46 9.53 -0.90 18.35
C ASN A 46 8.03 -1.20 18.52
N THR A 47 7.23 -1.10 17.45
CA THR A 47 5.79 -1.43 17.49
C THR A 47 5.49 -2.81 16.94
N ASN A 48 6.37 -3.35 16.09
CA ASN A 48 6.10 -4.53 15.26
C ASN A 48 4.80 -4.40 14.45
N THR A 49 4.41 -3.17 14.08
CA THR A 49 3.30 -3.00 13.13
C THR A 49 3.73 -3.46 11.75
N VAL A 50 2.79 -3.99 10.99
CA VAL A 50 3.01 -4.38 9.60
C VAL A 50 2.16 -3.52 8.68
N GLY A 51 2.69 -3.21 7.51
CA GLY A 51 2.00 -2.32 6.59
C GLY A 51 2.57 -2.35 5.19
N GLY A 52 2.18 -1.37 4.41
CA GLY A 52 2.70 -1.19 3.07
C GLY A 52 2.48 0.21 2.53
N PHE A 53 3.33 0.56 1.58
CA PHE A 53 3.15 1.71 0.71
C PHE A 53 2.96 1.20 -0.71
N TYR A 54 1.90 1.66 -1.37
CA TYR A 54 1.47 1.13 -2.66
C TYR A 54 1.30 2.27 -3.65
N GLU A 55 1.47 1.93 -4.92
CA GLU A 55 1.12 2.79 -6.04
C GLU A 55 0.01 2.15 -6.86
N PHE A 56 -1.02 2.94 -7.18
CA PHE A 56 -2.12 2.59 -8.08
C PHE A 56 -2.26 3.61 -9.21
N ASP A 57 -2.86 3.19 -10.32
CA ASP A 57 -3.20 4.08 -11.45
C ASP A 57 -4.55 4.78 -11.34
N SER A 58 -5.34 4.49 -10.31
CA SER A 58 -6.60 5.19 -10.05
C SER A 58 -7.05 5.03 -8.60
N ILE A 59 -7.89 5.96 -8.14
CA ILE A 59 -8.52 5.89 -6.81
C ILE A 59 -9.40 4.65 -6.72
N ALA A 60 -10.15 4.34 -7.79
CA ALA A 60 -11.08 3.20 -7.80
C ALA A 60 -10.34 1.86 -7.61
N ASN A 61 -9.21 1.66 -8.29
CA ASN A 61 -8.39 0.47 -8.12
C ASN A 61 -7.77 0.38 -6.70
N ALA A 62 -7.31 1.52 -6.16
CA ALA A 62 -6.79 1.56 -4.79
C ALA A 62 -7.88 1.22 -3.76
N GLN A 63 -9.11 1.75 -3.93
CA GLN A 63 -10.24 1.46 -3.05
C GLN A 63 -10.66 -0.01 -3.14
N ALA A 64 -10.75 -0.58 -4.35
CA ALA A 64 -11.04 -1.99 -4.54
C ALA A 64 -10.00 -2.90 -3.84
N TYR A 65 -8.73 -2.52 -3.84
CA TYR A 65 -7.67 -3.22 -3.10
C TYR A 65 -7.83 -3.10 -1.57
N ILE A 66 -8.21 -1.93 -1.06
CA ILE A 66 -8.50 -1.73 0.36
C ILE A 66 -9.64 -2.66 0.79
N ASP A 67 -10.76 -2.60 0.09
CA ASP A 67 -11.99 -3.32 0.46
C ASP A 67 -11.87 -4.83 0.24
N GLY A 68 -11.20 -5.25 -0.84
CA GLY A 68 -11.09 -6.64 -1.25
C GLY A 68 -9.94 -7.41 -0.61
N LEU A 69 -8.93 -6.73 -0.07
CA LEU A 69 -7.74 -7.39 0.51
C LEU A 69 -7.39 -6.89 1.90
N LEU A 70 -7.21 -5.58 2.08
CA LEU A 70 -6.68 -5.05 3.34
C LEU A 70 -7.69 -5.15 4.48
N VAL A 71 -8.95 -4.78 4.25
CA VAL A 71 -10.01 -4.87 5.26
C VAL A 71 -10.26 -6.32 5.70
N PRO A 72 -10.41 -7.32 4.79
CA PRO A 72 -10.53 -8.72 5.18
C PRO A 72 -9.32 -9.24 5.97
N PHE A 73 -8.10 -8.86 5.57
CA PHE A 73 -6.90 -9.28 6.29
C PHE A 73 -6.84 -8.69 7.69
N ALA A 74 -7.23 -7.41 7.87
CA ALA A 74 -7.31 -6.80 9.20
C ALA A 74 -8.28 -7.56 10.11
N ALA A 75 -9.44 -7.96 9.58
CA ALA A 75 -10.40 -8.76 10.33
C ALA A 75 -9.84 -10.15 10.67
N GLN A 76 -9.15 -10.80 9.74
CA GLN A 76 -8.54 -12.12 9.94
C GLN A 76 -7.50 -12.12 11.08
N ILE A 77 -6.71 -11.07 11.21
CA ILE A 77 -5.68 -10.94 12.25
C ILE A 77 -6.23 -10.31 13.55
N ASN A 78 -7.55 -10.13 13.66
CA ASN A 78 -8.21 -9.45 14.79
C ASN A 78 -7.58 -8.07 15.10
N GLY A 79 -7.25 -7.33 14.04
CA GLY A 79 -6.58 -6.03 14.10
C GLY A 79 -7.47 -4.89 13.62
N ASN A 80 -6.92 -3.68 13.73
CA ASN A 80 -7.49 -2.50 13.10
C ASN A 80 -6.61 -2.06 11.91
N LEU A 81 -7.17 -1.30 10.99
CA LEU A 81 -6.50 -0.86 9.76
C LEU A 81 -6.57 0.67 9.64
N SER A 82 -5.42 1.29 9.44
CA SER A 82 -5.32 2.70 9.05
C SER A 82 -4.86 2.82 7.61
N VAL A 83 -5.64 3.51 6.77
CA VAL A 83 -5.29 3.79 5.37
C VAL A 83 -5.28 5.29 5.08
N LYS A 84 -4.41 5.72 4.16
CA LYS A 84 -4.40 7.08 3.61
C LYS A 84 -4.16 7.01 2.11
N LEU A 85 -4.99 7.72 1.34
CA LEU A 85 -4.81 7.91 -0.09
C LEU A 85 -4.23 9.30 -0.34
N PHE A 86 -3.24 9.38 -1.22
CA PHE A 86 -2.58 10.62 -1.62
C PHE A 86 -2.63 10.76 -3.13
N ASP A 87 -2.82 12.00 -3.58
CA ASP A 87 -2.62 12.39 -4.97
C ASP A 87 -1.11 12.34 -5.27
N GLY A 88 -0.70 11.41 -6.12
CA GLY A 88 0.69 11.28 -6.55
C GLY A 88 1.06 12.33 -7.59
N ASP A 89 0.12 12.77 -8.42
CA ASP A 89 0.38 13.68 -9.54
C ASP A 89 0.92 15.03 -9.02
N ILE A 90 0.40 15.54 -7.90
CA ILE A 90 0.88 16.79 -7.28
C ILE A 90 2.32 16.69 -6.75
N THR A 91 2.84 15.48 -6.53
CA THR A 91 4.19 15.25 -6.01
C THR A 91 5.22 15.00 -7.12
N ARG A 92 4.81 15.00 -8.40
CA ARG A 92 5.66 14.64 -9.55
C ARG A 92 6.95 15.45 -9.61
N ASP A 93 6.84 16.77 -9.68
CA ASP A 93 8.00 17.65 -9.92
C ASP A 93 9.01 17.60 -8.76
N ALA A 94 8.52 17.58 -7.52
CA ALA A 94 9.35 17.41 -6.33
C ALA A 94 10.06 16.04 -6.34
N SER A 95 9.33 14.98 -6.70
CA SER A 95 9.86 13.61 -6.74
C SER A 95 10.93 13.44 -7.83
N ILE A 96 10.74 14.04 -9.00
CA ILE A 96 11.75 14.08 -10.07
C ILE A 96 12.99 14.83 -9.60
N GLY A 97 12.83 15.99 -8.96
CA GLY A 97 13.93 16.75 -8.37
C GLY A 97 14.74 15.94 -7.34
N MET A 98 14.09 15.04 -6.61
CA MET A 98 14.71 14.10 -5.67
C MET A 98 15.25 12.81 -6.31
N ARG A 99 15.17 12.66 -7.64
CA ARG A 99 15.54 11.44 -8.38
C ARG A 99 14.81 10.20 -7.88
N SER A 100 13.53 10.35 -7.55
CA SER A 100 12.69 9.22 -7.13
C SER A 100 12.57 8.20 -8.25
N PRO A 101 12.79 6.89 -7.99
CA PRO A 101 12.65 5.84 -9.00
C PRO A 101 11.20 5.59 -9.43
N TYR A 102 10.23 6.16 -8.70
CA TYR A 102 8.80 6.01 -8.98
C TYR A 102 8.27 7.04 -9.99
N TYR A 103 9.11 7.98 -10.41
CA TYR A 103 8.81 9.01 -11.40
C TYR A 103 9.93 9.03 -12.45
N VAL A 104 9.93 8.01 -13.30
CA VAL A 104 10.79 7.97 -14.49
C VAL A 104 10.04 8.61 -15.66
N ASP A 105 10.73 9.48 -16.38
CA ASP A 105 10.25 10.09 -17.63
C ASP A 105 10.15 9.05 -18.77
#